data_AF-A0A967NVW7-F1
#
_entry.id   AF-A0A967NVW7-F1
#
_cell.length_a   1.000
_cell.length_b   1.000
_cell.length_c   1.000
_cell.angle_alpha   90.00
_cell.angle_beta   90.00
_cell.angle_gamma   90.00
#
_symmetry.space_group_name_H-M   'P 1'
#
loop_
_entity.id
_entity.type
_entity.pdbx_description
1 polymer ?
#
loop_
_entity_poly.entity_id
_entity_poly.type
_entity_poly.pdbx_seq_one_letter_code
_entity_poly.pdbx_strand_id
1 'polypeptide(L)' 'MNFTVESIIRKVVTIVSLPDIYVRLDKAIQNDAANRDIARIISEDAGIAARLLRIANSPFYG' A
#
# COMPACT_ATOMS: atom_id res chain seq x y z
N MET A 1 -11.13 -28.50 -6.72
CA MET A 1 -10.19 -27.43 -7.17
C MET A 1 -9.12 -27.30 -6.09
N ASN A 2 -7.86 -27.59 -6.40
CA ASN A 2 -6.75 -27.47 -5.45
C ASN A 2 -6.22 -26.03 -5.50
N PHE A 3 -6.48 -25.23 -4.47
CA PHE A 3 -5.89 -23.90 -4.35
C PHE A 3 -4.56 -24.01 -3.63
N THR A 4 -3.45 -23.71 -4.30
CA THR A 4 -2.16 -23.53 -3.62
C THR A 4 -2.07 -22.08 -3.13
N VAL A 5 -1.26 -21.84 -2.09
CA VAL A 5 -1.03 -20.49 -1.54
C VAL A 5 -0.55 -19.53 -2.64
N GLU A 6 0.33 -20.01 -3.52
CA GLU A 6 0.86 -19.26 -4.66
C GLU A 6 -0.25 -18.89 -5.65
N SER A 7 -1.20 -19.78 -5.89
CA SER A 7 -2.33 -19.54 -6.81
C SER A 7 -3.29 -18.46 -6.30
N ILE A 8 -3.40 -18.32 -4.97
CA ILE A 8 -4.22 -17.29 -4.32
C ILE A 8 -3.49 -15.96 -4.36
N ILE A 9 -2.22 -15.92 -3.99
CA ILE A 9 -1.40 -14.69 -3.98
C ILE A 9 -1.36 -14.03 -5.36
N ARG A 10 -1.22 -14.82 -6.43
CA ARG A 10 -1.20 -14.29 -7.81
C ARG A 10 -2.50 -13.59 -8.22
N LYS A 11 -3.63 -13.89 -7.58
CA LYS A 11 -4.93 -13.25 -7.87
C LYS A 11 -5.16 -11.95 -7.10
N VAL A 12 -4.37 -11.67 -6.06
CA VAL A 12 -4.48 -10.46 -5.22
C VAL A 12 -3.72 -9.27 -5.82
N VAL A 13 -3.11 -9.43 -7.00
CA VAL A 13 -2.12 -8.50 -7.58
C VAL A 13 -2.66 -7.11 -7.90
N THR A 14 -3.99 -6.90 -7.95
CA THR A 14 -4.60 -5.57 -8.15
C THR A 14 -5.50 -5.18 -7.00
N ILE A 15 -4.91 -4.98 -5.80
CA ILE A 15 -5.58 -4.17 -4.78
C ILE A 15 -5.44 -2.70 -5.21
N VAL A 16 -6.51 -2.19 -5.81
CA VAL A 16 -6.67 -0.75 -6.03
C VAL A 16 -6.98 -0.11 -4.68
N SER A 17 -6.33 1.02 -4.40
CA SER A 17 -6.68 1.84 -3.25
C SER A 17 -8.05 2.46 -3.44
N LEU A 18 -8.82 2.59 -2.36
CA LEU A 18 -10.05 3.40 -2.40
C LEU A 18 -9.72 4.85 -2.79
N PRO A 19 -10.57 5.52 -3.60
CA PRO A 19 -10.33 6.90 -4.01
C PRO A 19 -10.09 7.87 -2.85
N ASP A 20 -10.77 7.65 -1.71
CA ASP A 20 -10.63 8.49 -0.51
C ASP A 20 -9.21 8.43 0.10
N ILE A 21 -8.63 7.24 0.21
CA ILE A 21 -7.30 7.05 0.80
C ILE A 21 -6.25 7.76 -0.04
N TYR A 22 -6.35 7.67 -1.37
CA TYR A 22 -5.46 8.39 -2.28
C TYR A 22 -5.53 9.90 -2.08
N VAL A 23 -6.74 10.48 -2.07
CA VAL A 23 -6.93 11.94 -1.91
C VAL A 23 -6.41 12.42 -0.55
N ARG A 24 -6.62 11.66 0.51
CA ARG A 24 -6.12 11.99 1.85
C ARG A 24 -4.60 11.89 1.94
N LEU A 25 -4.01 10.86 1.34
CA LEU A 25 -2.56 10.68 1.29
C LEU A 25 -1.89 11.82 0.51
N ASP A 26 -2.41 12.16 -0.66
CA ASP A 26 -1.91 13.27 -1.48
C ASP A 26 -1.95 14.59 -0.70
N LYS A 27 -3.09 14.92 -0.08
CA LYS A 27 -3.21 16.11 0.78
C LYS A 27 -2.22 16.11 1.94
N ALA A 28 -2.00 14.97 2.59
CA ALA A 28 -1.05 14.89 3.71
C ALA A 28 0.39 15.17 3.24
N ILE A 29 0.76 14.67 2.06
CA ILE A 29 2.08 14.92 1.45
C ILE A 29 2.21 16.39 1.04
N GLN A 30 1.21 16.97 0.38
CA GLN A 30 1.25 18.37 -0.07
C GLN A 30 1.33 19.37 1.09
N ASN A 31 0.84 19.00 2.28
CA ASN A 31 0.84 19.84 3.47
C ASN A 31 1.98 19.53 4.45
N ASP A 32 3.01 18.78 4.02
CA ASP A 32 4.18 18.41 4.84
C ASP A 32 3.78 17.77 6.19
N ALA A 33 2.78 16.90 6.17
CA ALA A 33 2.28 16.25 7.36
C ALA A 33 3.37 15.38 8.01
N ALA A 34 3.32 15.25 9.34
CA ALA A 34 4.29 14.42 10.05
C ALA A 34 4.22 12.96 9.56
N ASN A 35 5.39 12.29 9.51
CA ASN A 35 5.49 10.90 9.04
C ASN A 35 4.52 9.93 9.74
N ARG A 36 4.24 10.15 11.03
CA ARG A 36 3.26 9.37 11.81
C ARG A 36 1.84 9.46 11.25
N ASP A 37 1.49 10.62 10.68
CA ASP A 37 0.16 10.89 10.15
C ASP A 37 0.00 10.30 8.75
N ILE A 38 1.05 10.39 7.93
CA ILE A 38 1.16 9.67 6.66
C ILE A 38 1.10 8.15 6.88
N ALA A 39 1.85 7.62 7.86
CA ALA A 39 1.82 6.21 8.20
C ALA A 39 0.42 5.73 8.61
N ARG A 40 -0.32 6.54 9.39
CA ARG A 40 -1.69 6.22 9.78
C ARG A 40 -2.61 6.07 8.56
N ILE A 41 -2.55 7.00 7.61
CA ILE A 41 -3.36 6.95 6.38
C ILE A 41 -3.02 5.70 5.55
N ILE A 42 -1.73 5.37 5.42
CA ILE A 42 -1.27 4.19 4.67
C ILE A 42 -1.77 2.89 5.33
N SER A 43 -1.79 2.83 6.66
CA SER A 43 -2.23 1.66 7.41
C SER A 43 -3.74 1.38 7.34
N GLU A 44 -4.55 2.34 6.88
CA GLU A 44 -5.99 2.15 6.67
C GLU A 44 -6.29 1.28 5.43
N ASP A 45 -5.32 1.10 4.52
CA ASP A 45 -5.45 0.28 3.32
C ASP A 45 -4.31 -0.74 3.22
N ALA A 46 -4.65 -2.02 3.44
CA ALA A 46 -3.68 -3.12 3.39
C ALA A 46 -3.02 -3.28 2.01
N GLY A 47 -3.68 -2.88 0.92
CA GLY A 47 -3.14 -2.91 -0.43
C GLY A 47 -2.02 -1.90 -0.64
N ILE A 48 -2.24 -0.64 -0.23
CA ILE A 48 -1.20 0.39 -0.26
C ILE A 48 -0.04 0.01 0.64
N ALA A 49 -0.32 -0.41 1.88
CA ALA A 49 0.71 -0.80 2.84
C ALA A 49 1.59 -1.94 2.29
N ALA A 50 0.98 -2.99 1.74
CA ALA A 50 1.71 -4.11 1.13
C ALA A 50 2.54 -3.67 -0.09
N ARG A 51 2.02 -2.77 -0.93
CA ARG A 51 2.75 -2.22 -2.07
C ARG A 51 3.95 -1.38 -1.64
N LEU A 52 3.80 -0.53 -0.63
CA LEU A 52 4.88 0.27 -0.09
C LEU A 52 5.99 -0.60 0.48
N LEU A 53 5.62 -1.60 1.30
CA LEU A 53 6.60 -2.55 1.86
C LEU A 53 7.35 -3.30 0.77
N ARG A 54 6.67 -3.75 -0.28
CA ARG A 54 7.32 -4.42 -1.42
C ARG A 54 8.32 -3.51 -2.14
N ILE A 55 7.99 -2.22 -2.31
CA ILE A 55 8.88 -1.24 -2.93
C ILE A 55 10.08 -0.96 -2.01
N ALA A 56 9.82 -0.68 -0.74
CA ALA A 56 10.85 -0.37 0.25
C ALA A 56 11.86 -1.52 0.44
N ASN A 57 11.42 -2.77 0.31
CA ASN A 57 12.28 -3.97 0.38
C ASN A 57 12.76 -4.46 -1.00
N SER A 58 12.64 -3.67 -2.05
CA SER A 58 13.11 -4.05 -3.39
C SER A 58 14.60 -3.73 -3.58
N PRO A 59 15.31 -4.41 -4.52
CA PRO A 59 16.72 -4.11 -4.82
C PRO A 59 17.01 -2.67 -5.25
N PHE A 60 15.98 -1.90 -5.62
CA PHE A 60 16.15 -0.49 -5.96
C PHE A 60 16.42 0.38 -4.72
N TYR A 61 15.91 -0.02 -3.55
CA TYR A 61 16.01 0.71 -2.28
C TYR A 61 16.85 -0.01 -1.22
N GLY A 62 17.33 -1.22 -1.50
CA GLY A 62 18.15 -2.06 -0.61
C GLY A 62 19.63 -2.03 -0.93
#